data_AF-A0A970D1W6-F1
#
_entry.id   AF-A0A970D1W6-F1
#
_cell.length_a   1.000
_cell.length_b   1.000
_cell.length_c   1.000
_cell.angle_alpha   90.00
_cell.angle_beta   90.00
_cell.angle_gamma   90.00
#
_symmetry.space_group_name_H-M   'P 1'
#
loop_
_entity.id
_entity.type
_entity.pdbx_description
1 polymer ?
#
loop_
_entity_poly.entity_id
_entity_poly.type
_entity_poly.pdbx_seq_one_letter_code
_entity_poly.pdbx_strand_id
1 'polypeptide(L)'
;MIYSIVPYDHLMFYPEENKQERMEVNINGEQVILLKSDNNTYTIERLISTNPVSYLIPELMPGTTIMTIRSKKESPDVKWEILNGGPILTEE
;
A
#
# COMPACT_ATOMS: atom_id res chain seq x y z
N MET A 1 -18.23 -3.97 11.26
CA MET A 1 -17.34 -5.14 11.14
C MET A 1 -16.09 -4.68 10.44
N ILE A 2 -14.91 -5.17 10.85
CA ILE A 2 -13.64 -4.89 10.17
C ILE A 2 -13.40 -6.01 9.17
N TYR A 3 -13.13 -5.67 7.93
CA TYR A 3 -12.78 -6.62 6.88
C TYR A 3 -11.27 -6.60 6.66
N SER A 4 -10.72 -7.65 6.05
CA SER A 4 -9.30 -7.74 5.68
C SER A 4 -9.14 -8.73 4.54
N ILE A 5 -8.36 -8.38 3.52
CA ILE A 5 -7.89 -9.32 2.50
C ILE A 5 -6.43 -9.64 2.80
N VAL A 6 -6.12 -10.93 2.91
CA VAL A 6 -4.76 -11.43 3.18
C VAL A 6 -4.30 -12.24 1.97
N PRO A 7 -3.07 -12.03 1.47
CA PRO A 7 -2.52 -12.83 0.39
C PRO A 7 -2.48 -14.32 0.76
N TYR A 8 -2.66 -15.19 -0.23
CA TYR A 8 -2.63 -16.64 -0.02
C TYR A 8 -1.29 -17.12 0.56
N ASP A 9 -0.17 -16.51 0.17
CA ASP A 9 1.17 -16.90 0.63
C ASP A 9 1.34 -16.75 2.15
N HIS A 10 0.64 -15.81 2.76
CA HIS A 10 0.63 -15.63 4.22
C HIS A 10 -0.08 -16.76 4.98
N LEU A 11 -0.93 -17.55 4.30
CA LEU A 11 -1.60 -18.70 4.92
C LEU A 11 -0.77 -19.97 4.79
N MET A 12 0.14 -20.04 3.83
CA MET A 12 0.90 -21.26 3.50
C MET A 12 2.37 -21.24 3.96
N PHE A 13 3.00 -20.06 4.07
CA PHE A 13 4.42 -19.95 4.42
C PHE A 13 4.64 -19.49 5.88
N TYR A 14 5.54 -20.18 6.59
CA TYR A 14 5.90 -19.87 7.98
C TYR A 14 6.65 -18.52 8.10
N PRO A 15 6.50 -17.80 9.24
CA PRO A 15 6.89 -16.40 9.40
C PRO A 15 8.40 -16.11 9.53
N GLU A 16 9.27 -17.13 9.55
CA GLU A 16 10.70 -16.97 9.87
C GLU A 16 11.51 -16.27 8.76
N GLU A 17 11.04 -16.22 7.50
CA GLU A 17 11.82 -15.66 6.39
C GLU A 17 11.53 -14.19 6.06
N ASN A 18 10.46 -13.59 6.58
CA ASN A 18 10.04 -12.24 6.17
C ASN A 18 10.47 -11.16 7.18
N LYS A 19 11.78 -10.88 7.23
CA LYS A 19 12.35 -9.64 7.82
C LYS A 19 12.09 -8.40 6.94
N GLN A 20 11.06 -8.42 6.11
CA GLN A 20 10.71 -7.28 5.28
C GLN A 20 10.04 -6.21 6.13
N GLU A 21 10.53 -4.97 5.97
CA GLU A 21 10.08 -3.81 6.72
C GLU A 21 8.62 -3.48 6.32
N ARG A 22 7.71 -3.54 7.30
CA ARG A 22 6.30 -3.20 7.12
C ARG A 22 6.02 -1.80 7.65
N MET A 23 5.19 -1.05 6.93
CA MET A 23 4.79 0.29 7.32
C MET A 23 3.28 0.43 7.19
N GLU A 24 2.65 0.98 8.21
CA GLU A 24 1.23 1.31 8.18
C GLU A 24 1.04 2.75 7.71
N VAL A 25 0.17 2.97 6.73
CA VAL A 25 -0.12 4.29 6.17
C VAL A 25 -1.60 4.46 5.85
N ASN A 26 -2.05 5.71 5.91
CA ASN A 26 -3.36 6.10 5.41
C ASN A 26 -3.24 6.63 3.98
N ILE A 27 -3.90 5.97 3.03
CA ILE A 27 -3.98 6.35 1.63
C ILE A 27 -5.44 6.64 1.30
N ASN A 28 -5.74 7.86 0.87
CA ASN A 28 -7.10 8.28 0.48
C ASN A 28 -8.17 8.02 1.56
N GLY A 29 -7.81 8.08 2.84
CA GLY A 29 -8.71 7.80 3.96
C GLY A 29 -8.77 6.34 4.40
N GLU A 30 -8.15 5.42 3.66
CA GLU A 30 -8.11 3.99 3.97
C GLU A 30 -6.78 3.59 4.59
N GLN A 31 -6.82 2.63 5.51
CA GLN A 31 -5.64 2.16 6.23
C GLN A 31 -5.04 0.96 5.50
N VAL A 32 -3.77 1.05 5.11
CA VAL A 32 -3.07 -0.02 4.40
C VAL A 32 -1.74 -0.35 5.08
N ILE A 33 -1.33 -1.62 4.97
CA ILE A 33 -0.01 -2.09 5.34
C ILE A 33 0.81 -2.23 4.06
N LEU A 34 1.93 -1.54 4.02
CA LEU A 34 2.90 -1.61 2.95
C LEU A 34 4.09 -2.48 3.35
N LEU A 35 4.59 -3.21 2.38
CA LEU A 35 5.81 -4.01 2.43
C LEU A 35 6.89 -3.29 1.63
N LYS A 36 8.01 -2.95 2.25
CA LYS A 36 9.13 -2.31 1.57
C LYS A 36 9.98 -3.37 0.87
N SER A 37 10.22 -3.15 -0.42
CA SER A 37 11.12 -3.94 -1.25
C SER A 37 12.53 -3.34 -1.28
N ASP A 38 13.52 -4.14 -1.66
CA ASP A 38 14.94 -3.75 -1.65
C ASP A 38 15.28 -2.58 -2.61
N ASN A 39 14.45 -2.41 -3.64
CA ASN A 39 14.54 -1.35 -4.66
C ASN A 39 13.80 -0.05 -4.27
N ASN A 40 13.49 0.13 -2.98
CA ASN A 40 12.77 1.30 -2.46
C ASN A 40 11.35 1.47 -3.03
N THR A 41 10.77 0.42 -3.61
CA THR A 41 9.34 0.36 -3.92
C THR A 41 8.57 -0.23 -2.75
N TYR A 42 7.29 0.10 -2.67
CA TYR A 42 6.40 -0.41 -1.64
C TYR A 42 5.29 -1.22 -2.28
N THR A 43 4.91 -2.34 -1.69
CA THR A 43 3.78 -3.14 -2.16
C THR A 43 2.71 -3.19 -1.08
N ILE A 44 1.44 -3.02 -1.47
CA ILE A 44 0.34 -3.18 -0.52
C ILE A 44 0.25 -4.66 -0.11
N GLU A 45 0.53 -4.94 1.15
CA GLU A 45 0.38 -6.27 1.74
C GLU A 45 -1.07 -6.51 2.17
N ARG A 46 -1.72 -5.47 2.73
CA ARG A 46 -3.07 -5.57 3.30
C ARG A 46 -3.81 -4.25 3.25
N LEU A 47 -5.09 -4.33 2.90
CA LEU A 47 -6.08 -3.24 3.08
C LEU A 47 -6.95 -3.54 4.30
N ILE A 48 -7.01 -2.59 5.23
CA ILE A 48 -7.82 -2.62 6.45
C ILE A 48 -8.91 -1.56 6.31
N SER A 49 -10.15 -1.99 6.09
CA SER A 49 -11.28 -1.09 5.96
C SER A 49 -12.52 -1.60 6.68
N THR A 50 -13.33 -0.66 7.15
CA THR A 50 -14.70 -0.92 7.62
C THR A 50 -15.72 -0.77 6.48
N ASN A 51 -15.31 -0.25 5.32
CA ASN A 51 -16.14 -0.07 4.14
C ASN A 51 -15.82 -1.15 3.10
N PRO A 52 -16.77 -2.04 2.76
CA PRO A 52 -16.53 -3.09 1.77
C PRO A 52 -16.26 -2.54 0.36
N VAL A 53 -16.74 -1.33 0.04
CA VAL A 53 -16.52 -0.71 -1.27
C VAL A 53 -15.03 -0.42 -1.51
N SER A 54 -14.26 -0.18 -0.45
CA SER A 54 -12.84 0.17 -0.55
C SER A 54 -12.00 -0.99 -1.09
N TYR A 55 -12.46 -2.24 -0.95
CA TYR A 55 -11.84 -3.42 -1.55
C TYR A 55 -12.03 -3.53 -3.07
N LEU A 56 -12.88 -2.69 -3.66
CA LEU A 56 -13.10 -2.61 -5.10
C LEU A 56 -12.19 -1.56 -5.76
N ILE A 57 -11.43 -0.79 -4.97
CA ILE A 57 -10.51 0.24 -5.48
C ILE A 57 -9.20 -0.45 -5.92
N PRO A 58 -8.88 -0.50 -7.23
CA PRO A 58 -7.72 -1.26 -7.72
C PRO A 58 -6.38 -0.80 -7.12
N GLU A 59 -6.26 0.50 -6.86
CA GLU A 59 -5.06 1.12 -6.30
C GLU A 59 -4.79 0.71 -4.84
N LEU A 60 -5.78 0.17 -4.13
CA LEU A 60 -5.69 -0.26 -2.74
C LEU A 60 -5.66 -1.79 -2.59
N MET A 61 -5.68 -2.54 -3.69
CA MET A 61 -5.68 -4.00 -3.63
C MET A 61 -4.32 -4.54 -3.17
N PRO A 62 -4.31 -5.64 -2.40
CA PRO A 62 -3.07 -6.35 -2.09
C PRO A 62 -2.32 -6.77 -3.36
N GLY A 63 -1.00 -6.62 -3.35
CA GLY A 63 -0.12 -6.85 -4.50
C GLY A 63 0.13 -5.61 -5.37
N THR A 64 -0.60 -4.52 -5.17
CA THR A 64 -0.35 -3.26 -5.89
C THR A 64 0.97 -2.62 -5.45
N THR A 65 1.85 -2.35 -6.42
CA THR A 65 3.16 -1.70 -6.19
C THR A 65 3.06 -0.19 -6.32
N ILE A 66 3.60 0.54 -5.34
CA ILE A 66 3.68 2.00 -5.24
C ILE A 66 5.14 2.42 -5.35
N MET A 67 5.46 3.18 -6.40
CA MET A 67 6.83 3.62 -6.69
C MET A 67 7.22 4.93 -6.00
N THR A 68 6.25 5.76 -5.60
CA THR A 68 6.50 7.03 -4.91
C THR A 68 5.37 7.32 -3.94
N ILE A 69 5.73 7.53 -2.67
CA ILE A 69 4.80 7.97 -1.62
C ILE A 69 5.25 9.38 -1.21
N ARG A 70 4.42 10.41 -1.38
CA ARG A 70 4.69 11.77 -0.87
C ARG A 70 3.88 12.02 0.38
N SER A 71 4.53 12.38 1.48
CA SER A 71 3.82 12.77 2.70
C SER A 71 3.37 14.20 2.55
N LYS A 72 2.07 14.44 2.67
CA LYS A 72 1.57 15.78 2.85
C LYS A 72 1.60 16.10 4.34
N LYS A 73 2.71 16.67 4.81
CA LYS A 73 2.90 17.11 6.19
C LYS A 73 2.29 18.50 6.38
N GLU A 74 0.97 18.59 6.51
CA GLU A 74 0.28 19.85 6.87
C GLU A 74 -0.41 19.80 8.25
N SER A 75 -0.34 18.69 9.01
CA SER A 75 -0.91 18.54 10.36
C SER A 75 -0.24 17.36 11.08
N PRO A 76 -0.37 17.19 12.42
CA PRO A 76 0.25 16.06 13.15
C PRO A 76 -0.15 14.67 12.61
N ASP A 77 -1.23 14.57 11.85
CA ASP A 77 -1.63 13.39 11.08
C ASP A 77 -1.10 13.45 9.64
N VAL A 78 -0.12 12.60 9.33
CA VAL A 78 0.49 12.51 8.00
C VAL A 78 -0.47 11.79 7.03
N LYS A 79 -0.95 12.50 6.00
CA LYS A 79 -1.75 11.94 4.91
C LYS A 79 -0.87 11.69 3.67
N TRP A 80 -1.00 10.51 3.06
CA TRP A 80 -0.22 10.10 1.89
C TRP A 80 -1.16 9.91 0.68
N GLU A 81 -0.75 10.38 -0.49
CA GLU A 81 -1.50 10.25 -1.76
C GLU A 81 -0.64 9.47 -2.78
N ILE A 82 -1.25 8.57 -3.55
CA ILE A 82 -0.58 7.84 -4.64
C ILE A 82 -0.52 8.74 -5.86
N LEU A 83 0.69 9.01 -6.37
CA LEU A 83 0.88 9.70 -7.65
C LEU A 83 1.13 8.66 -8.74
N ASN A 84 0.08 8.25 -9.45
CA ASN A 84 0.20 7.46 -10.68
C ASN A 84 0.61 8.38 -11.85
N GLY A 85 1.86 8.83 -11.86
CA GLY A 85 2.47 9.49 -13.00
C GLY A 85 3.15 8.46 -13.91
N GLY A 86 2.49 8.08 -15.01
CA GLY A 86 3.17 7.35 -16.09
C GLY A 86 4.31 8.20 -16.70
N PRO A 87 5.28 7.58 -17.40
CA PRO A 87 6.37 8.33 -18.03
C PRO A 87 5.81 9.24 -19.12
N ILE A 88 6.03 10.55 -18.97
CA ILE A 88 5.79 11.53 -20.03
C ILE A 88 6.99 11.42 -20.98
N LEU A 89 6.80 10.74 -22.11
CA LEU A 89 7.75 10.80 -23.23
C LEU A 89 7.75 12.24 -23.75
N THR A 90 8.84 12.96 -23.51
CA THR A 90 9.12 14.21 -24.19
C THR A 90 10.05 13.85 -25.33
N GLU A 91 9.52 13.79 -26.56
CA GLU A 91 10.33 13.75 -27.78
C GLU A 91 10.82 15.18 -28.06
N GLU A 92 12.12 15.38 -28.01
CA GLU A 92 12.85 16.38 -28.82
C GLU A 92 14.13 15.74 -29.36
#